data_AF-A0A6I9N8H1-F1
#
_entry.id   AF-A0A6I9N8H1-F1
#
_cell.length_a   1.000
_cell.length_b   1.000
_cell.length_c   1.000
_cell.angle_alpha   90.00
_cell.angle_beta   90.00
_cell.angle_gamma   90.00
#
_symmetry.space_group_name_H-M   'P 1'
#
loop_
_entity.id
_entity.type
_entity.pdbx_description
1 polymer ?
#
loop_
_entity_poly.entity_id
_entity_poly.type
_entity_poly.pdbx_seq_one_letter_code
_entity_poly.pdbx_strand_id
1 'polypeptide(L)'
;MENTQDNLQRKPVRLIAAACNDMGIGKEGEMPWSLPSEFQWFLNKVTTVSRPGKFNMMVWGKKSWFSHPESTFPLPNILHVVLSSTLDSPPDHAHFVGSDLEAAVRLAGSPPLADLIETIWIVGGVQVYKVSVFH
;
A
#
# COMPACT_ATOMS: atom_id res chain seq x y z
N MET A 1 24.70 -4.72 24.32
CA MET A 1 24.28 -4.43 22.94
C MET A 1 22.88 -5.01 22.83
N GLU A 2 21.88 -4.15 22.96
CA GLU A 2 20.47 -4.54 23.06
C GLU A 2 19.99 -4.98 21.68
N ASN A 3 19.42 -6.17 21.61
CA ASN A 3 19.06 -6.83 20.35
C ASN A 3 17.79 -6.15 19.80
N THR A 4 17.94 -5.16 18.93
CA THR A 4 16.83 -4.33 18.36
C THR A 4 15.83 -5.13 17.50
N GLN A 5 15.97 -6.45 17.44
CA GLN A 5 15.17 -7.35 16.62
C GLN A 5 13.89 -7.88 17.32
N ASP A 6 13.70 -7.61 18.61
CA ASP A 6 12.67 -8.28 19.43
C ASP A 6 11.30 -7.56 19.53
N ASN A 7 11.10 -6.40 18.89
CA ASN A 7 9.86 -5.61 19.00
C ASN A 7 9.09 -5.42 17.68
N LEU A 8 9.17 -6.39 16.76
CA LEU A 8 8.37 -6.34 15.53
C LEU A 8 6.91 -6.72 15.84
N GLN A 9 6.01 -5.73 15.82
CA GLN A 9 4.57 -5.97 15.93
C GLN A 9 4.02 -6.51 14.61
N ARG A 10 3.44 -7.72 14.60
CA ARG A 10 2.74 -8.25 13.43
C ARG A 10 1.55 -7.37 13.07
N LYS A 11 1.44 -7.00 11.79
CA LYS A 11 0.32 -6.24 11.24
C LYS A 11 -0.48 -7.10 10.26
N PRO A 12 -1.81 -7.04 10.28
CA PRO A 12 -2.64 -7.65 9.24
C PRO A 12 -2.25 -7.12 7.86
N VAL A 13 -1.96 -8.04 6.93
CA VAL A 13 -1.74 -7.74 5.52
C VAL A 13 -2.99 -8.13 4.75
N ARG A 14 -3.49 -7.23 3.92
CA ARG A 14 -4.72 -7.41 3.13
C ARG A 14 -4.49 -7.02 1.69
N LEU A 15 -5.01 -7.83 0.77
CA LEU A 15 -5.01 -7.54 -0.65
C LEU A 15 -6.41 -7.05 -1.05
N ILE A 16 -6.47 -6.05 -1.92
CA ILE A 16 -7.72 -5.54 -2.48
C ILE A 16 -7.48 -5.19 -3.95
N ALA A 17 -8.32 -5.71 -4.84
CA ALA A 17 -8.20 -5.49 -6.28
C ALA A 17 -9.59 -5.53 -6.95
N ALA A 18 -9.75 -4.74 -8.01
CA ALA A 18 -10.80 -4.93 -9.00
C ALA A 18 -10.21 -5.64 -10.22
N ALA A 19 -10.95 -6.58 -10.80
CA ALA A 19 -10.52 -7.38 -11.94
C ALA A 19 -11.66 -7.63 -12.92
N CYS A 20 -11.34 -7.71 -14.22
CA CYS A 20 -12.22 -8.24 -15.26
C CYS A 20 -12.50 -9.73 -15.02
N ASN A 21 -13.49 -10.28 -15.73
CA ASN A 21 -13.83 -11.71 -15.71
C ASN A 21 -12.62 -12.63 -15.99
N ASP A 22 -11.69 -12.19 -16.83
CA ASP A 22 -10.46 -12.92 -17.18
C ASP A 22 -9.26 -12.54 -16.28
N MET A 23 -9.50 -12.02 -15.07
CA MET A 23 -8.49 -11.59 -14.09
C MET A 23 -7.57 -10.44 -14.53
N GLY A 24 -7.94 -9.71 -15.59
CA GLY A 24 -7.25 -8.49 -16.01
C GLY A 24 -7.50 -7.33 -15.04
N ILE A 25 -6.43 -6.64 -14.60
CA ILE A 25 -6.52 -5.54 -13.61
C ILE A 25 -6.09 -4.18 -14.16
N GLY A 26 -5.68 -4.12 -15.43
CA GLY A 26 -5.14 -2.93 -16.06
C GLY A 26 -4.72 -3.18 -17.51
N LYS A 27 -4.77 -2.15 -18.34
CA LYS A 27 -4.27 -2.16 -19.72
C LYS A 27 -3.50 -0.85 -19.96
N GLU A 28 -2.28 -0.96 -20.48
CA GLU A 28 -1.43 0.20 -20.80
C GLU A 28 -1.19 1.17 -19.61
N GLY A 29 -1.25 0.66 -18.39
CA GLY A 29 -1.07 1.45 -17.16
C GLY A 29 -2.37 1.99 -16.57
N GLU A 30 -3.48 1.88 -17.29
CA GLU A 30 -4.78 2.41 -16.86
C GLU A 30 -5.74 1.29 -16.46
N MET A 31 -6.76 1.64 -15.68
CA MET A 31 -7.91 0.77 -15.44
C MET A 31 -8.79 0.72 -16.70
N PRO A 32 -9.18 -0.46 -17.20
CA PRO A 32 -9.97 -0.57 -18.44
C PRO A 32 -11.46 -0.25 -18.21
N TRP A 33 -11.82 0.34 -17.08
CA TRP A 33 -13.19 0.66 -16.66
C TRP A 33 -13.23 2.00 -15.92
N SER A 34 -14.41 2.62 -15.91
CA SER A 34 -14.74 3.77 -15.05
C SER A 34 -15.88 3.37 -14.12
N LEU A 35 -15.56 3.15 -12.84
CA LEU A 35 -16.51 2.70 -11.82
C LEU A 35 -16.41 3.62 -10.58
N PRO A 36 -17.02 4.82 -10.61
CA PRO A 36 -16.86 5.81 -9.54
C PRO A 36 -17.36 5.32 -8.17
N SER A 37 -18.48 4.60 -8.13
CA SER A 37 -19.05 4.06 -6.89
C SER A 37 -18.13 3.01 -6.25
N GLU A 38 -17.55 2.12 -7.06
CA GLU A 38 -16.55 1.13 -6.59
C GLU A 38 -15.29 1.82 -6.09
N PHE A 39 -14.81 2.86 -6.80
CA PHE A 39 -13.64 3.62 -6.37
C PHE A 39 -13.88 4.34 -5.03
N GLN A 40 -15.05 4.95 -4.85
CA GLN A 40 -15.43 5.55 -3.57
C GLN A 40 -15.53 4.50 -2.45
N TRP A 41 -16.11 3.34 -2.73
CA TRP A 41 -16.14 2.24 -1.79
C TRP A 41 -14.74 1.77 -1.40
N PHE A 42 -13.84 1.61 -2.38
CA PHE A 42 -12.44 1.27 -2.17
C PHE A 42 -11.75 2.30 -1.26
N LEU A 43 -11.88 3.60 -1.57
CA LEU A 43 -11.30 4.67 -0.77
C LEU A 43 -11.81 4.63 0.67
N ASN A 44 -13.12 4.52 0.87
CA ASN A 44 -13.71 4.38 2.20
C ASN A 44 -13.16 3.16 2.94
N LYS A 45 -13.02 2.02 2.24
CA LYS A 45 -12.53 0.78 2.83
C LYS A 45 -11.08 0.88 3.30
N VAL A 46 -10.20 1.46 2.49
CA VAL A 46 -8.76 1.53 2.80
C VAL A 46 -8.41 2.65 3.78
N THR A 47 -9.19 3.74 3.81
CA THR A 47 -8.96 4.90 4.70
C THR A 47 -9.62 4.78 6.07
N THR A 48 -10.55 3.82 6.25
CA THR A 48 -11.20 3.57 7.54
C THR A 48 -10.19 3.06 8.56
N VAL A 49 -10.17 3.69 9.74
CA VAL A 49 -9.34 3.29 10.88
C VAL A 49 -10.17 3.06 12.14
N SER A 50 -9.67 2.24 13.06
CA SER A 50 -10.38 1.86 14.28
C SER A 50 -10.61 3.01 15.27
N ARG A 51 -9.72 4.01 15.29
CA ARG A 51 -9.79 5.18 16.17
C ARG A 51 -8.97 6.36 15.62
N PRO A 52 -9.26 7.60 16.06
CA PRO A 52 -8.47 8.77 15.68
C PRO A 52 -6.98 8.60 15.99
N GLY A 53 -6.12 9.08 15.08
CA GLY A 53 -4.66 9.00 15.21
C GLY A 53 -4.04 7.67 14.76
N LYS A 54 -4.86 6.69 14.34
CA LYS A 54 -4.37 5.48 13.65
C LYS A 54 -4.27 5.72 12.15
N PHE A 55 -3.40 4.94 11.52
CA PHE A 55 -3.16 4.97 10.10
C PHE A 55 -3.21 3.55 9.52
N ASN A 56 -3.56 3.46 8.25
CA ASN A 56 -3.26 2.30 7.44
C ASN A 56 -2.02 2.56 6.59
N MET A 57 -1.32 1.51 6.21
CA MET A 57 -0.24 1.58 5.23
C MET A 57 -0.75 1.07 3.89
N MET A 58 -0.58 1.83 2.81
CA MET A 58 -0.84 1.35 1.45
C MET A 58 0.47 1.08 0.73
N VAL A 59 0.63 -0.13 0.20
CA VAL A 59 1.82 -0.58 -0.50
C VAL A 59 1.51 -0.68 -2.00
N TRP A 60 2.34 -0.01 -2.79
CA TRP A 60 2.20 0.15 -4.24
C TRP A 60 3.43 -0.38 -4.94
N GLY A 61 3.28 -0.88 -6.16
CA GLY A 61 4.40 -1.04 -7.08
C GLY A 61 4.69 0.28 -7.79
N LYS A 62 5.96 0.60 -8.07
CA LYS A 62 6.38 1.84 -8.77
C LYS A 62 5.48 2.23 -9.96
N LYS A 63 5.22 1.29 -10.88
CA LYS A 63 4.40 1.57 -12.08
C LYS A 63 2.95 1.91 -11.74
N SER A 64 2.40 1.27 -10.71
CA SER A 64 1.03 1.53 -10.24
C SER A 64 0.92 2.88 -9.56
N TRP A 65 1.98 3.33 -8.85
CA TRP A 65 2.01 4.65 -8.24
C TRP A 65 1.91 5.75 -9.31
N PHE A 66 2.80 5.70 -10.31
CA PHE A 66 2.87 6.71 -11.37
C PHE A 66 1.73 6.66 -12.39
N SER A 67 0.86 5.65 -12.35
CA SER A 67 -0.32 5.61 -13.20
C SER A 67 -1.55 6.30 -12.61
N HIS A 68 -1.50 6.69 -11.32
CA HIS A 68 -2.61 7.39 -10.68
C HIS A 68 -2.47 8.91 -10.85
N PRO A 69 -3.57 9.64 -11.13
CA PRO A 69 -3.55 11.10 -11.17
C PRO A 69 -3.13 11.69 -9.82
N GLU A 70 -2.36 12.77 -9.83
CA GLU A 70 -1.92 13.48 -8.62
C GLU A 70 -3.09 13.90 -7.72
N SER A 71 -4.24 14.25 -8.32
CA SER A 71 -5.47 14.61 -7.60
C SER A 71 -6.06 13.50 -6.73
N THR A 72 -5.55 12.26 -6.85
CA THR A 72 -5.91 11.14 -5.99
C THR A 72 -5.33 11.30 -4.58
N PHE A 73 -4.26 12.08 -4.44
CA PHE A 73 -3.52 12.23 -3.19
C PHE A 73 -3.71 13.64 -2.60
N PRO A 74 -3.61 13.81 -1.27
CA PRO A 74 -3.40 12.77 -0.25
C PRO A 74 -4.69 12.01 0.12
N LEU A 75 -4.54 10.77 0.60
CA LEU A 75 -5.64 10.02 1.18
C LEU A 75 -5.64 10.14 2.71
N PRO A 76 -6.80 10.36 3.35
CA PRO A 76 -6.88 10.49 4.80
C PRO A 76 -6.47 9.19 5.50
N ASN A 77 -5.72 9.31 6.60
CA ASN A 77 -5.27 8.19 7.43
C ASN A 77 -4.40 7.14 6.70
N ILE A 78 -3.80 7.48 5.56
CA ILE A 78 -2.92 6.57 4.81
C ILE A 78 -1.47 7.05 4.86
N LEU A 79 -0.57 6.10 5.13
CA LEU A 79 0.85 6.22 4.83
C LEU A 79 1.18 5.39 3.59
N HIS A 80 1.72 6.04 2.56
CA HIS A 80 2.00 5.41 1.28
C HIS A 80 3.45 4.89 1.21
N VAL A 81 3.63 3.63 0.81
CA VAL A 81 4.92 3.01 0.51
C VAL A 81 4.97 2.61 -0.95
N VAL A 82 5.98 3.09 -1.68
CA VAL A 82 6.23 2.68 -3.07
C VAL A 82 7.35 1.67 -3.12
N LEU A 83 7.07 0.47 -3.63
CA LEU A 83 8.05 -0.57 -3.86
C LEU A 83 8.81 -0.31 -5.16
N SER A 84 10.13 -0.20 -5.05
CA SER A 84 11.02 0.08 -6.16
C SER A 84 12.45 -0.35 -5.86
N SER A 85 13.13 -0.91 -6.87
CA SER A 85 14.57 -1.17 -6.83
C SER A 85 15.41 -0.03 -7.43
N THR A 86 14.77 1.03 -7.92
CA THR A 86 15.44 2.11 -8.68
C THR A 86 15.14 3.52 -8.15
N LEU A 87 14.36 3.63 -7.06
CA LEU A 87 14.05 4.93 -6.47
C LEU A 87 14.90 5.08 -5.21
N ASP A 88 15.65 6.18 -5.13
CA ASP A 88 16.51 6.47 -3.97
C ASP A 88 15.75 7.24 -2.88
N SER A 89 14.63 7.87 -3.23
CA SER A 89 13.76 8.61 -2.32
C SER A 89 12.28 8.35 -2.61
N PRO A 90 11.37 8.58 -1.65
CA PRO A 90 9.94 8.53 -1.89
C PRO A 90 9.55 9.56 -2.97
N PRO A 91 8.71 9.19 -3.96
CA PRO A 91 8.14 10.14 -4.91
C PRO A 91 7.11 11.06 -4.22
N ASP A 92 6.67 12.11 -4.93
CA ASP A 92 5.70 13.06 -4.40
C ASP A 92 4.46 12.37 -3.82
N HIS A 93 3.99 12.88 -2.68
CA HIS A 93 2.90 12.34 -1.84
C HIS A 93 3.14 10.95 -1.22
N ALA A 94 4.17 10.20 -1.65
CA ALA A 94 4.57 8.98 -0.96
C ALA A 94 5.34 9.33 0.32
N HIS A 95 5.17 8.50 1.34
CA HIS A 95 5.86 8.70 2.62
C HIS A 95 7.17 7.91 2.66
N PHE A 96 7.20 6.76 2.00
CA PHE A 96 8.33 5.85 2.02
C PHE A 96 8.57 5.19 0.66
N VAL A 97 9.81 4.75 0.45
CA VAL A 97 10.21 3.83 -0.60
C VAL A 97 10.73 2.55 0.05
N GLY A 98 10.33 1.39 -0.47
CA GLY A 98 10.78 0.07 0.01
C GLY A 98 11.39 -0.74 -1.14
N SER A 99 12.42 -1.54 -0.84
CA SER A 99 13.04 -2.44 -1.81
C SER A 99 12.10 -3.57 -2.24
N ASP A 100 11.28 -4.03 -1.31
CA ASP A 100 10.41 -5.20 -1.44
C ASP A 100 9.27 -5.15 -0.41
N LEU A 101 8.37 -6.14 -0.48
CA LEU A 101 7.22 -6.24 0.41
C LEU A 101 7.63 -6.47 1.87
N GLU A 102 8.68 -7.25 2.12
CA GLU A 102 9.14 -7.56 3.48
C GLU A 102 9.66 -6.30 4.18
N ALA A 103 10.38 -5.45 3.46
CA ALA A 103 10.80 -4.14 3.95
C ALA A 103 9.61 -3.26 4.34
N ALA A 104 8.53 -3.25 3.56
CA ALA A 104 7.31 -2.51 3.91
C ALA A 104 6.60 -3.09 5.14
N VAL A 105 6.51 -4.42 5.25
CA VAL A 105 5.92 -5.11 6.41
C VAL A 105 6.73 -4.84 7.67
N ARG A 106 8.06 -4.92 7.57
CA ARG A 106 8.97 -4.61 8.68
C ARG A 106 8.83 -3.15 9.09
N LEU A 107 8.76 -2.23 8.13
CA LEU A 107 8.56 -0.80 8.38
C LEU A 107 7.27 -0.56 9.19
N ALA A 108 6.17 -1.23 8.81
CA ALA A 108 4.90 -1.11 9.51
C ALA A 108 4.89 -1.71 10.92
N GLY A 109 5.66 -2.78 11.13
CA GLY A 109 5.76 -3.46 12.42
C GLY A 109 6.81 -2.87 13.37
N SER A 110 7.63 -1.92 12.92
CA SER A 110 8.73 -1.35 13.71
C SER A 110 8.35 0.00 14.32
N PRO A 111 8.77 0.29 15.57
CA PRO A 111 8.60 1.62 16.14
C PRO A 111 9.24 2.72 15.28
N PRO A 112 8.67 3.94 15.23
CA PRO A 112 7.44 4.36 15.92
C PRO A 112 6.15 3.95 15.17
N LEU A 113 6.26 3.47 13.94
CA LEU A 113 5.11 3.19 13.08
C LEU A 113 4.26 2.01 13.57
N ALA A 114 4.87 1.06 14.28
CA ALA A 114 4.18 -0.04 14.93
C ALA A 114 2.98 0.44 15.78
N ASP A 115 3.10 1.56 16.47
CA ASP A 115 2.02 2.06 17.32
C ASP A 115 1.00 2.91 16.56
N LEU A 116 1.24 3.24 15.30
CA LEU A 116 0.35 4.04 14.46
C LEU A 116 -0.40 3.19 13.45
N ILE A 117 0.28 2.22 12.83
CA ILE A 117 -0.26 1.40 11.75
C ILE A 117 -1.08 0.25 12.30
N GLU A 118 -2.31 0.11 11.80
CA GLU A 118 -3.20 -0.99 12.15
C GLU A 118 -3.38 -2.03 11.04
N THR A 119 -3.36 -1.64 9.75
CA THR A 119 -3.49 -2.56 8.61
C THR A 119 -2.57 -2.17 7.47
N ILE A 120 -1.99 -3.16 6.80
CA ILE A 120 -1.24 -3.01 5.54
C ILE A 120 -2.14 -3.43 4.39
N TRP A 121 -2.42 -2.52 3.46
CA TRP A 121 -3.18 -2.75 2.24
C TRP A 121 -2.25 -2.85 1.04
N ILE A 122 -2.27 -3.99 0.37
CA ILE A 122 -1.61 -4.19 -0.92
C ILE A 122 -2.60 -3.82 -2.01
N VAL A 123 -2.25 -2.82 -2.82
CA VAL A 123 -3.11 -2.26 -3.87
C VAL A 123 -2.52 -2.41 -5.27
N GLY A 124 -1.57 -3.33 -5.40
CA GLY A 124 -0.99 -3.74 -6.66
C GLY A 124 0.29 -2.99 -7.01
N GLY A 125 0.79 -3.07 -8.25
CA GLY A 125 0.21 -3.81 -9.38
C GLY A 125 0.51 -5.31 -9.38
N VAL A 126 0.37 -5.95 -10.56
CA VAL A 126 0.51 -7.42 -10.76
C VAL A 126 1.72 -8.02 -10.05
N GLN A 127 2.90 -7.39 -10.14
CA GLN A 127 4.11 -7.90 -9.50
C GLN A 127 4.00 -7.92 -7.98
N VAL A 128 3.42 -6.87 -7.38
CA VAL A 128 3.23 -6.79 -5.93
C VAL A 128 2.18 -7.79 -5.48
N TYR A 129 1.07 -7.95 -6.22
CA TYR A 129 0.08 -8.98 -5.91
C TYR A 129 0.68 -10.39 -5.95
N LYS A 130 1.49 -10.72 -6.97
CA LYS A 130 2.12 -12.04 -7.09
C LYS A 130 2.99 -12.39 -5.88
N VAL A 131 3.80 -11.46 -5.38
CA VAL A 131 4.64 -11.73 -4.21
C VAL A 131 3.84 -11.74 -2.90
N SER A 132 2.71 -11.03 -2.84
CA SER A 132 1.90 -10.90 -1.63
C SER A 132 1.04 -12.13 -1.32
N VAL A 133 0.70 -12.95 -2.33
CA VAL A 133 -0.10 -14.17 -2.12
C VAL A 133 0.66 -15.24 -1.33
N PHE A 134 2.00 -15.14 -1.27
CA PHE A 134 2.86 -16.11 -0.57
C PHE A 134 3.41 -15.58 0.77
N HIS A 135 2.94 -14.44 1.24
CA HIS A 135 3.38 -13.77 2.47
C HIS A 135 2.40 -14.05 3.63
#